data_AF-A0A5E4K4G1-F1
#
_entry.id   AF-A0A5E4K4G1-F1
#
_cell.length_a   1.000
_cell.length_b   1.000
_cell.length_c   1.000
_cell.angle_alpha   90.00
_cell.angle_beta   90.00
_cell.angle_gamma   90.00
#
_symmetry.space_group_name_H-M   'P 1'
#
loop_
_entity.id
_entity.type
_entity.pdbx_description
1 polymer ?
#
loop_
_entity_poly.entity_id
_entity_poly.type
_entity_poly.pdbx_seq_one_letter_code
_entity_poly.pdbx_strand_id
1 'polypeptide(L)' 'MNKWIEILLGLILLNGAIFTWWVNFWSFGDAALAFFKGGLVWMVILVGFIFIILGISDLKD' A
#
# COMPACT_ATOMS: atom_id res chain seq x y z
N MET A 1 20.19 8.37 -22.16
CA MET A 1 18.95 8.51 -21.35
C MET A 1 18.34 9.86 -21.66
N ASN A 2 17.30 9.87 -22.49
CA ASN A 2 16.66 11.12 -22.90
C ASN A 2 15.52 11.40 -21.92
N LYS A 3 15.60 12.53 -21.20
CA LYS A 3 14.61 12.95 -20.19
C LYS A 3 13.16 12.94 -20.72
N TRP A 4 13.00 13.22 -22.02
CA TRP A 4 11.70 13.13 -22.69
C TRP A 4 11.16 11.71 -22.80
N ILE A 5 12.02 10.72 -23.03
CA ILE A 5 11.63 9.30 -23.08
C ILE A 5 11.23 8.81 -21.69
N GLU A 6 11.96 9.19 -20.64
CA GLU A 6 11.62 8.84 -19.25
C GLU A 6 10.26 9.39 -18.84
N ILE A 7 9.97 10.65 -19.18
CA ILE A 7 8.66 11.27 -18.92
C ILE A 7 7.55 10.52 -19.68
N LEU A 8 7.75 10.19 -20.96
CA LEU A 8 6.75 9.49 -21.76
C LEU A 8 6.48 8.08 -21.21
N LEU A 9 7.53 7.34 -20.83
CA LEU A 9 7.38 6.02 -20.22
C LEU A 9 6.65 6.10 -18.88
N GLY A 10 7.01 7.07 -18.03
CA GLY A 10 6.30 7.32 -16.76
C GLY A 10 4.82 7.62 -16.98
N LEU A 11 4.48 8.43 -18.00
CA LEU A 11 3.11 8.75 -18.34
C LEU A 11 2.32 7.51 -18.79
N ILE A 12 2.91 6.67 -19.63
CA ILE A 12 2.28 5.42 -20.10
C ILE A 12 2.03 4.47 -18.92
N LEU A 13 3.02 4.26 -18.06
CA LEU A 13 2.89 3.39 -16.90
C LEU A 13 1.82 3.89 -15.92
N LEU A 14 1.81 5.19 -15.63
CA LEU A 14 0.83 5.79 -14.73
C LEU A 14 -0.60 5.63 -15.27
N ASN A 15 -0.83 6.02 -16.53
CA ASN A 15 -2.16 5.90 -17.13
C ASN A 15 -2.59 4.44 -17.29
N GLY A 16 -1.66 3.55 -17.63
CA GLY A 16 -1.92 2.11 -17.71
C GLY A 16 -2.34 1.53 -16.36
N ALA A 17 -1.66 1.88 -15.27
CA ALA A 17 -2.01 1.45 -13.93
C ALA A 17 -3.37 2.01 -13.47
N ILE A 18 -3.62 3.31 -13.69
CA ILE A 18 -4.90 3.96 -13.38
C ILE A 18 -6.04 3.29 -14.15
N PHE A 19 -5.86 3.06 -15.46
CA PHE A 19 -6.88 2.41 -16.29
C PHE A 19 -7.15 0.98 -15.82
N THR A 20 -6.10 0.19 -15.62
CA THR A 20 -6.18 -1.21 -15.15
C THR A 20 -6.93 -1.31 -13.82
N TRP A 21 -6.62 -0.40 -12.89
CA TRP A 21 -7.31 -0.31 -11.61
C TRP A 21 -8.77 0.14 -11.75
N TRP A 22 -9.03 1.21 -12.53
CA TRP A 22 -10.36 1.80 -12.72
C TRP A 22 -11.37 0.83 -13.33
N VAL A 23 -10.98 0.12 -14.40
CA VAL A 23 -11.87 -0.86 -15.06
C VAL A 23 -11.85 -2.22 -14.34
N ASN A 24 -11.13 -2.32 -13.22
CA ASN A 24 -10.87 -3.57 -12.50
C ASN A 24 -10.40 -4.70 -13.45
N PHE A 25 -9.52 -4.36 -14.39
CA PHE A 25 -9.00 -5.29 -15.38
C PHE A 25 -8.32 -6.47 -14.66
N TRP A 26 -8.68 -7.70 -15.02
CA TRP A 26 -8.19 -8.92 -14.35
C TRP A 26 -8.26 -8.87 -12.81
N SER A 27 -9.27 -8.21 -12.25
CA SER A 27 -9.44 -8.08 -10.79
C SER A 27 -8.27 -7.37 -10.08
N PHE A 28 -7.44 -6.61 -10.80
CA PHE A 28 -6.34 -5.83 -10.20
C PHE A 28 -6.85 -4.76 -9.23
N GLY A 29 -8.03 -4.20 -9.48
CA GLY A 29 -8.70 -3.26 -8.57
C GLY A 29 -9.02 -3.92 -7.24
N ASP A 30 -9.65 -5.09 -7.29
CA ASP A 30 -9.97 -5.88 -6.11
C ASP A 30 -8.71 -6.32 -5.36
N ALA A 31 -7.69 -6.79 -6.07
CA ALA A 31 -6.41 -7.20 -5.49
C ALA A 31 -5.70 -6.03 -4.78
N ALA A 32 -5.67 -4.86 -5.40
CA ALA A 32 -5.09 -3.65 -4.80
C ALA A 32 -5.84 -3.24 -3.53
N LEU A 33 -7.18 -3.26 -3.55
CA LEU A 33 -8.00 -2.94 -2.38
C LEU A 33 -7.87 -4.00 -1.28
N ALA A 34 -7.77 -5.28 -1.64
CA ALA A 34 -7.55 -6.36 -0.68
C ALA A 34 -6.19 -6.23 0.01
N PHE A 35 -5.13 -5.93 -0.75
CA PHE A 35 -3.81 -5.65 -0.21
C PHE A 35 -3.84 -4.43 0.73
N PHE A 36 -4.48 -3.33 0.33
CA PHE A 36 -4.61 -2.14 1.16
C PHE A 36 -5.35 -2.42 2.48
N LYS A 37 -6.51 -3.10 2.42
CA LYS A 37 -7.26 -3.51 3.62
C LYS A 37 -6.42 -4.43 4.52
N GLY A 38 -5.74 -5.41 3.95
CA GLY A 38 -4.82 -6.28 4.69
C GLY A 38 -3.70 -5.50 5.37
N GLY A 39 -3.09 -4.54 4.66
CA GLY A 39 -2.07 -3.65 5.21
C GLY A 39 -2.58 -2.79 6.38
N LEU A 40 -3.81 -2.26 6.28
CA LEU A 40 -4.44 -1.52 7.39
C LEU A 40 -4.64 -2.40 8.63
N VAL A 41 -5.10 -3.64 8.46
CA VAL A 41 -5.26 -4.58 9.56
C VAL A 41 -3.90 -4.86 10.23
N TRP A 42 -2.86 -5.14 9.45
CA TRP A 42 -1.52 -5.36 9.97
C TRP A 42 -0.96 -4.15 10.71
N MET A 43 -1.17 -2.94 10.20
CA MET A 43 -0.79 -1.69 10.87
C MET A 43 -1.43 -1.57 12.26
N VAL A 44 -2.74 -1.79 12.37
CA VAL A 44 -3.45 -1.73 13.64
C VAL A 44 -2.92 -2.78 14.62
N ILE A 45 -2.68 -4.01 14.15
CA ILE A 45 -2.11 -5.09 14.97
C ILE A 45 -0.74 -4.68 15.54
N LEU A 46 0.15 -4.17 14.69
CA LEU A 46 1.50 -3.78 15.11
C LEU A 46 1.48 -2.60 16.09
N VAL A 47 0.62 -1.61 15.87
CA VAL A 47 0.43 -0.50 16.80
C VAL A 47 -0.09 -0.99 18.15
N GLY A 48 -1.10 -1.88 18.16
CA GLY A 48 -1.59 -2.50 19.38
C GLY A 48 -0.52 -3.30 20.12
N PHE A 49 0.29 -4.06 19.37
CA PHE A 49 1.41 -4.83 19.93
C PHE A 49 2.46 -3.93 20.59
N ILE A 50 2.79 -2.79 19.96
CA ILE A 50 3.71 -1.80 20.55
C ILE A 50 3.14 -1.27 21.87
N PHE A 51 1.85 -0.91 21.93
CA PHE A 51 1.24 -0.43 23.17
C PHE A 51 1.25 -1.48 24.28
N ILE A 52 1.04 -2.76 23.96
CA ILE A 52 1.14 -3.85 24.94
C ILE A 52 2.55 -3.92 25.51
N ILE A 53 3.59 -3.88 24.66
CA ILE A 53 4.99 -3.91 25.11
C ILE A 53 5.30 -2.71 26.01
N LEU A 54 4.91 -1.51 25.58
CA LEU A 54 5.12 -0.29 26.36
C LEU A 54 4.43 -0.39 27.73
N GLY A 55 3.17 -0.81 27.76
CA GLY A 55 2.43 -0.99 29.01
C GLY A 55 3.05 -2.04 29.94
N ILE A 56 3.57 -3.15 29.40
CA ILE A 56 4.30 -4.14 30.19
C ILE A 56 5.61 -3.56 30.74
N SER A 57 6.33 -2.75 29.95
CA SER A 57 7.55 -2.07 30.40
C SER A 57 7.26 -1.14 31.57
N ASP A 58 6.20 -0.33 31.47
CA ASP A 58 5.80 0.61 32.51
C ASP A 58 5.34 -0.08 33.81
N LEU A 59 4.82 -1.31 33.73
CA LEU A 59 4.44 -2.10 34.92
C LEU A 59 5.62 -2.76 35.64
N LYS A 60 6.77 -2.87 34.97
CA LYS A 60 7.95 -3.55 35.50
C LYS A 60 8.90 -2.62 36.24
N ASP A 61 8.82 -1.32 35.94
CA ASP A 61 9.48 -0.24 36.67
C ASP A 61 8.64 0.21 37.88
#